data_AF-A0A9N8EEX3-F1
#
_entry.id   AF-A0A9N8EEX3-F1
#
_cell.length_a   1.000
_cell.length_b   1.000
_cell.length_c   1.000
_cell.angle_alpha   90.00
_cell.angle_beta   90.00
_cell.angle_gamma   90.00
#
_symmetry.space_group_name_H-M   'P 1'
#
loop_
_entity.id
_entity.type
_entity.pdbx_description
1 polymer ?
#
loop_
_entity_poly.entity_id
_entity_poly.type
_entity_poly.pdbx_seq_one_letter_code
_entity_poly.pdbx_strand_id
1 'polypeptide(L)'
;MTALRLDLFKTLVSLFLIFATICHGFSSSPSFRPVRSSSRLQLFDLKSIFSSSDTDKTTASSSVTEVDSLKGQVEELIIVTQGKAAAIHLLDPIFEQIESQNTVEAPNRDPNFKGRWHVWFTDCPPPSNGQLGPFQGSAEQDIVAQGNEYNNILRLPSNSRDDQWLTVVLDGIWEDWDGKELSDGDDSDSSTGGSFSTPLEGTDWGAKYWKVTFLRLNFSLFGNLLLSKDFPAGVARVWRSTYLDDDTKIVRASRTGRPDDESVFYMKRSVRPNKN
;
A
#
# COMPACT_ATOMS: atom_id res chain seq x y z
N MET A 1 17.63 -33.27 3.45
CA MET A 1 17.87 -31.91 2.89
C MET A 1 17.33 -31.70 1.48
N THR A 2 17.18 -32.74 0.65
CA THR A 2 16.65 -32.63 -0.73
C THR A 2 15.13 -32.45 -0.81
N ALA A 3 14.34 -33.07 0.08
CA ALA A 3 12.88 -32.92 0.10
C ALA A 3 12.41 -31.49 0.47
N LEU A 4 13.06 -30.85 1.45
CA LEU A 4 12.77 -29.48 1.87
C LEU A 4 13.03 -28.45 0.76
N ARG A 5 13.99 -28.74 -0.14
CA ARG A 5 14.28 -27.90 -1.31
C ARG A 5 13.21 -28.01 -2.39
N LEU A 6 12.59 -29.18 -2.56
CA LEU A 6 11.61 -29.41 -3.61
C LEU A 6 10.26 -28.73 -3.30
N ASP A 7 9.84 -28.77 -2.03
CA ASP A 7 8.61 -28.08 -1.60
C ASP A 7 8.81 -26.57 -1.56
N LEU A 8 9.96 -26.07 -1.08
CA LEU A 8 10.28 -24.65 -1.14
C LEU A 8 10.32 -24.14 -2.59
N PHE A 9 10.89 -24.92 -3.52
CA PHE A 9 10.92 -24.57 -4.94
C PHE A 9 9.51 -24.53 -5.55
N LYS A 10 8.65 -25.51 -5.26
CA LYS A 10 7.24 -25.49 -5.70
C LYS A 10 6.47 -24.32 -5.10
N THR A 11 6.69 -24.00 -3.83
CA THR A 11 6.09 -22.82 -3.18
C THR A 11 6.57 -21.56 -3.86
N LEU A 12 7.87 -21.40 -4.14
CA LEU A 12 8.46 -20.26 -4.85
C LEU A 12 7.95 -20.13 -6.29
N VAL A 13 7.74 -21.24 -7.00
CA VAL A 13 7.15 -21.26 -8.35
C VAL A 13 5.65 -20.89 -8.31
N SER A 14 4.92 -21.32 -7.28
CA SER A 14 3.52 -20.90 -7.07
C SER A 14 3.41 -19.41 -6.70
N LEU A 15 4.37 -18.94 -5.89
CA LEU A 15 4.58 -17.54 -5.56
C LEU A 15 4.87 -16.67 -6.79
N PHE A 16 5.72 -17.20 -7.67
CA PHE A 16 6.06 -16.59 -8.96
C PHE A 16 4.82 -16.48 -9.86
N LEU A 17 3.94 -17.49 -9.85
CA LEU A 17 2.65 -17.42 -10.53
C LEU A 17 1.73 -16.35 -9.91
N ILE A 18 1.65 -16.25 -8.57
CA ILE A 18 0.85 -15.22 -7.87
C ILE A 18 1.34 -13.80 -8.21
N PHE A 19 2.66 -13.56 -8.17
CA PHE A 19 3.23 -12.27 -8.58
C PHE A 19 3.01 -11.97 -10.08
N ALA A 20 3.08 -12.98 -10.95
CA ALA A 20 2.78 -12.82 -12.37
C ALA A 20 1.29 -12.51 -12.61
N THR A 21 0.37 -13.09 -11.84
CA THR A 21 -1.06 -12.78 -11.88
C THR A 21 -1.35 -11.36 -11.38
N ILE A 22 -0.61 -10.83 -10.42
CA ILE A 22 -0.75 -9.43 -9.97
C ILE A 22 -0.26 -8.43 -11.03
N CYS A 23 0.59 -8.89 -11.94
CA CYS A 23 1.11 -8.09 -13.03
C CYS A 23 0.29 -8.22 -14.33
N HIS A 24 -0.48 -9.30 -14.52
CA HIS A 24 -1.30 -9.56 -15.73
C HIS A 24 -2.81 -9.70 -15.47
N GLY A 25 -3.27 -9.69 -14.23
CA GLY A 25 -4.61 -10.18 -13.89
C GLY A 25 -5.12 -9.68 -12.55
N PHE A 26 -5.36 -8.37 -12.45
CA PHE A 26 -6.53 -7.88 -11.72
C PHE A 26 -7.71 -7.74 -12.69
N SER A 27 -7.91 -8.73 -13.56
CA SER A 27 -9.12 -8.81 -14.38
C SER A 27 -10.11 -9.72 -13.63
N SER A 28 -11.27 -9.15 -13.30
CA SER A 28 -12.41 -9.72 -12.59
C SER A 28 -12.25 -9.95 -11.08
N SER A 29 -12.64 -8.94 -10.30
CA SER A 29 -13.47 -9.22 -9.12
C SER A 29 -14.71 -9.97 -9.63
N PRO A 30 -14.94 -11.25 -9.26
CA PRO A 30 -16.30 -11.75 -9.35
C PRO A 30 -17.14 -10.82 -8.48
N SER A 31 -18.30 -10.40 -8.99
CA SER A 31 -19.31 -9.75 -8.17
C SER A 31 -19.70 -10.71 -7.04
N PHE A 32 -18.98 -10.62 -5.92
CA PHE A 32 -19.28 -11.36 -4.71
C PHE A 32 -20.56 -10.76 -4.16
N ARG A 33 -21.69 -11.33 -4.60
CA ARG A 33 -22.93 -11.23 -3.82
C ARG A 33 -22.61 -11.87 -2.47
N PRO A 34 -22.80 -11.16 -1.34
CA PRO A 34 -22.51 -11.71 -0.04
C PRO A 34 -23.44 -12.91 0.20
N VAL A 35 -22.89 -14.12 0.17
CA VAL A 35 -23.51 -15.25 0.84
C VAL A 35 -23.39 -14.97 2.31
N ARG A 36 -24.52 -14.68 2.97
CA ARG A 36 -24.65 -14.61 4.43
C ARG A 36 -24.21 -15.93 5.04
N SER A 37 -22.93 -16.06 5.34
CA SER A 37 -22.42 -17.01 6.32
C SER A 37 -22.25 -16.25 7.62
N SER A 38 -23.18 -16.50 8.56
CA SER A 38 -23.16 -15.96 9.91
C SER A 38 -22.04 -16.60 10.73
N SER A 39 -20.80 -16.22 10.44
CA SER A 39 -19.69 -16.40 11.39
C SER A 39 -19.66 -15.17 12.28
N ARG A 40 -20.36 -15.29 13.41
CA ARG A 40 -20.47 -14.28 14.48
C ARG A 40 -19.08 -14.10 15.10
N LEU A 41 -18.24 -13.26 14.51
CA LEU A 41 -17.13 -12.66 15.23
C LEU A 41 -17.74 -11.94 16.43
N GLN A 42 -17.31 -12.29 17.64
CA GLN A 42 -17.72 -11.58 18.84
C GLN A 42 -17.17 -10.16 18.70
N LEU A 43 -18.06 -9.25 18.27
CA LEU A 43 -17.84 -7.83 18.23
C LEU A 43 -17.55 -7.40 19.67
N PHE A 44 -16.28 -7.21 20.00
CA PHE A 44 -15.91 -6.41 21.15
C PHE A 44 -16.59 -5.05 20.96
N ASP A 45 -17.16 -4.50 22.04
CA ASP A 45 -17.98 -3.30 22.03
C ASP A 45 -17.12 -2.06 21.72
N LEU A 46 -16.81 -1.88 20.43
CA LEU A 46 -16.02 -0.77 19.89
C LEU A 46 -16.69 0.58 20.15
N LYS A 47 -17.98 0.63 20.54
CA LYS A 47 -18.64 1.89 20.91
C LYS A 47 -18.05 2.55 22.15
N SER A 48 -17.40 1.78 23.04
CA SER A 48 -16.75 2.33 24.23
C SER A 48 -15.48 3.14 23.92
N ILE A 49 -14.83 2.91 22.77
CA ILE A 49 -13.63 3.65 22.34
C ILE A 49 -14.00 5.06 21.84
N PHE A 50 -15.20 5.25 21.28
CA PHE A 50 -15.60 6.48 20.60
C PHE A 50 -16.31 7.52 21.49
N SER A 51 -16.23 7.39 22.82
CA SER A 51 -16.95 8.29 23.75
C SER A 51 -16.02 9.08 24.66
N SER A 52 -15.37 10.11 24.12
CA SER A 52 -14.90 11.26 24.93
C SER A 52 -14.80 12.50 24.04
N SER A 53 -15.70 13.46 24.27
CA SER A 53 -15.57 14.83 23.74
C SER A 53 -15.79 15.80 24.90
N ASP A 54 -14.70 16.25 25.51
CA ASP A 54 -14.71 17.49 26.29
C ASP A 54 -14.25 18.61 25.37
N THR A 55 -15.19 19.50 25.05
CA THR A 55 -14.99 20.72 24.27
C THR A 55 -14.32 21.79 25.13
N ASP A 56 -13.11 22.22 24.73
CA ASP A 56 -12.63 23.56 25.06
C ASP A 56 -11.86 24.19 23.87
N LYS A 57 -12.25 25.42 23.53
CA LYS A 57 -11.82 26.15 22.32
C LYS A 57 -10.44 26.80 22.52
N THR A 58 -9.44 26.39 21.74
CA THR A 58 -8.23 27.18 21.43
C THR A 58 -7.78 26.95 19.98
N THR A 59 -8.12 27.91 19.10
CA THR A 59 -8.35 27.74 17.65
C THR A 59 -7.10 27.73 16.74
N ALA A 60 -5.96 27.24 17.20
CA ALA A 60 -4.81 27.01 16.31
C ALA A 60 -3.93 25.82 16.74
N SER A 61 -3.97 25.48 18.04
CA SER A 61 -3.31 24.29 18.58
C SER A 61 -4.19 23.02 18.51
N SER A 62 -5.45 23.15 18.10
CA SER A 62 -6.46 22.08 18.20
C SER A 62 -6.44 21.08 17.03
N SER A 63 -6.02 21.50 15.82
CA SER A 63 -6.05 20.62 14.64
C SER A 63 -4.95 19.56 14.67
N VAL A 64 -3.75 19.91 15.14
CA VAL A 64 -2.64 18.95 15.29
C VAL A 64 -3.03 17.84 16.27
N THR A 65 -3.64 18.20 17.39
CA THR A 65 -4.11 17.23 18.38
C THR A 65 -5.25 16.35 17.88
N GLU A 66 -6.07 16.86 16.94
CA GLU A 66 -7.17 16.09 16.34
C GLU A 66 -6.64 15.04 15.38
N VAL A 67 -5.73 15.40 14.46
CA VAL A 67 -5.13 14.44 13.52
C VAL A 67 -4.37 13.33 14.26
N ASP A 68 -3.62 13.67 15.30
CA ASP A 68 -2.88 12.68 16.08
C ASP A 68 -3.82 11.72 16.84
N SER A 69 -4.99 12.21 17.30
CA SER A 69 -6.04 11.36 17.86
C SER A 69 -6.61 10.39 16.81
N LEU A 70 -6.86 10.86 15.58
CA LEU A 70 -7.33 10.01 14.48
C LEU A 70 -6.29 8.94 14.09
N LYS A 71 -5.00 9.31 14.04
CA LYS A 71 -3.91 8.33 13.82
C LYS A 71 -3.88 7.29 14.92
N GLY A 72 -3.99 7.68 16.19
CA GLY A 72 -4.06 6.74 17.31
C GLY A 72 -5.21 5.74 17.18
N GLN A 73 -6.40 6.20 16.74
CA GLN A 73 -7.54 5.33 16.47
C GLN A 73 -7.28 4.34 15.32
N VAL A 74 -6.68 4.81 14.22
CA VAL A 74 -6.26 3.95 13.09
C VAL A 74 -5.29 2.88 13.57
N GLU A 75 -4.26 3.26 14.32
CA GLU A 75 -3.22 2.35 14.80
C GLU A 75 -3.80 1.26 15.72
N GLU A 76 -4.66 1.64 16.66
CA GLU A 76 -5.35 0.70 17.54
C GLU A 76 -6.23 -0.28 16.74
N LEU A 77 -7.02 0.23 15.78
CA LEU A 77 -7.83 -0.62 14.91
C LEU A 77 -6.99 -1.56 14.06
N ILE A 78 -5.85 -1.10 13.52
CA ILE A 78 -4.91 -1.93 12.77
C ILE A 78 -4.35 -3.05 13.67
N ILE A 79 -3.98 -2.74 14.91
CA ILE A 79 -3.48 -3.72 15.88
C ILE A 79 -4.56 -4.76 16.21
N VAL A 80 -5.77 -4.31 16.56
CA VAL A 80 -6.90 -5.17 16.93
C VAL A 80 -7.31 -6.08 15.77
N THR A 81 -7.35 -5.56 14.56
CA THR A 81 -7.75 -6.30 13.35
C THR A 81 -6.61 -7.10 12.72
N GLN A 82 -5.39 -7.00 13.28
CA GLN A 82 -4.17 -7.57 12.73
C GLN A 82 -3.86 -7.08 11.30
N GLY A 83 -4.32 -5.88 10.95
CA GLY A 83 -4.14 -5.26 9.63
C GLY A 83 -4.81 -6.04 8.50
N LYS A 84 -5.86 -6.80 8.79
CA LYS A 84 -6.62 -7.52 7.75
C LYS A 84 -7.36 -6.52 6.87
N ALA A 85 -7.24 -6.68 5.55
CA ALA A 85 -7.92 -5.85 4.56
C ALA A 85 -9.44 -5.73 4.78
N ALA A 86 -10.10 -6.75 5.34
CA ALA A 86 -11.53 -6.72 5.68
C ALA A 86 -11.91 -5.58 6.64
N ALA A 87 -10.95 -5.01 7.38
CA ALA A 87 -11.17 -3.87 8.26
C ALA A 87 -11.28 -2.53 7.51
N ILE A 88 -11.08 -2.49 6.19
CA ILE A 88 -11.10 -1.25 5.40
C ILE A 88 -12.35 -0.40 5.62
N HIS A 89 -13.53 -1.03 5.71
CA HIS A 89 -14.80 -0.33 5.94
C HIS A 89 -14.87 0.43 7.29
N LEU A 90 -14.01 0.10 8.26
CA LEU A 90 -13.87 0.82 9.53
C LEU A 90 -12.80 1.92 9.44
N LEU A 91 -11.75 1.70 8.66
CA LEU A 91 -10.58 2.57 8.57
C LEU A 91 -10.74 3.69 7.54
N ASP A 92 -11.38 3.44 6.40
CA ASP A 92 -11.50 4.38 5.29
C ASP A 92 -12.15 5.71 5.68
N PRO A 93 -13.25 5.76 6.47
CA PRO A 93 -13.81 7.03 6.94
C PRO A 93 -12.87 7.83 7.84
N ILE A 94 -11.94 7.16 8.53
CA ILE A 94 -10.93 7.82 9.38
C ILE A 94 -9.78 8.33 8.51
N PHE A 95 -9.37 7.56 7.50
CA PHE A 95 -8.39 8.01 6.51
C PHE A 95 -8.87 9.27 5.78
N GLU A 96 -10.11 9.30 5.30
CA GLU A 96 -10.67 10.49 4.64
C GLU A 96 -10.62 11.73 5.54
N GLN A 97 -10.89 11.58 6.84
CA GLN A 97 -10.78 12.67 7.80
C GLN A 97 -9.34 13.15 7.97
N ILE A 98 -8.36 12.23 8.06
CA ILE A 98 -6.93 12.57 8.12
C ILE A 98 -6.48 13.27 6.82
N GLU A 99 -6.85 12.72 5.67
CA GLU A 99 -6.51 13.25 4.34
C GLU A 99 -7.08 14.65 4.12
N SER A 100 -8.29 14.93 4.62
CA SER A 100 -8.91 16.27 4.56
C SER A 100 -8.16 17.35 5.35
N GLN A 101 -7.31 16.93 6.30
CA GLN A 101 -6.50 17.81 7.14
C GLN A 101 -5.04 17.90 6.67
N ASN A 102 -4.71 17.34 5.50
CA ASN A 102 -3.38 17.46 4.93
C ASN A 102 -3.07 18.94 4.59
N THR A 103 -1.98 19.46 5.15
CA THR A 103 -1.53 20.84 4.93
C THR A 103 -0.43 20.93 3.87
N VAL A 104 0.15 19.80 3.45
CA VAL A 104 1.20 19.75 2.44
C VAL A 104 0.58 19.78 1.05
N GLU A 105 0.76 20.89 0.33
CA GLU A 105 0.14 21.12 -0.99
C GLU A 105 0.68 20.15 -2.06
N ALA A 106 2.00 19.93 -2.08
CA ALA A 106 2.71 19.08 -3.02
C ALA A 106 3.50 17.96 -2.30
N PRO A 107 2.80 16.98 -1.70
CA PRO A 107 3.43 15.97 -0.84
C PRO A 107 4.53 15.16 -1.54
N ASN A 108 4.49 14.97 -2.86
CA ASN A 108 5.54 14.23 -3.57
C ASN A 108 6.87 14.99 -3.68
N ARG A 109 6.83 16.31 -3.47
CA ARG A 109 8.00 17.19 -3.56
C ARG A 109 8.48 17.66 -2.19
N ASP A 110 7.75 17.31 -1.13
CA ASP A 110 8.15 17.59 0.24
C ASP A 110 9.44 16.82 0.59
N PRO A 111 10.39 17.41 1.33
CA PRO A 111 11.60 16.71 1.77
C PRO A 111 11.33 15.41 2.53
N ASN A 112 10.21 15.35 3.27
CA ASN A 112 9.79 14.17 4.02
C ASN A 112 9.15 13.10 3.13
N PHE A 113 8.88 13.34 1.86
CA PHE A 113 8.30 12.31 0.98
C PHE A 113 9.20 11.07 0.84
N LYS A 114 10.50 11.31 0.74
CA LYS A 114 11.52 10.30 0.43
C LYS A 114 11.92 9.48 1.65
N GLY A 115 12.66 8.40 1.42
CA GLY A 115 13.15 7.47 2.43
C GLY A 115 12.26 6.24 2.59
N ARG A 116 12.50 5.51 3.67
CA ARG A 116 11.78 4.26 3.97
C ARG A 116 10.47 4.52 4.71
N TRP A 117 9.45 3.78 4.31
CA TRP A 117 8.10 3.78 4.83
C TRP A 117 7.67 2.34 5.08
N HIS A 118 7.21 2.03 6.29
CA HIS A 118 6.70 0.71 6.65
C HIS A 118 5.19 0.68 6.45
N VAL A 119 4.68 -0.32 5.73
CA VAL A 119 3.24 -0.51 5.52
C VAL A 119 2.64 -1.08 6.80
N TRP A 120 1.81 -0.28 7.46
CA TRP A 120 1.08 -0.71 8.65
C TRP A 120 -0.26 -1.34 8.27
N PHE A 121 -0.90 -0.79 7.23
CA PHE A 121 -2.13 -1.31 6.67
C PHE A 121 -2.23 -1.04 5.17
N THR A 122 -2.84 -1.98 4.46
CA THR A 122 -3.33 -1.80 3.11
C THR A 122 -4.48 -2.77 2.85
N ASP A 123 -5.42 -2.35 2.01
CA ASP A 123 -6.46 -3.22 1.46
C ASP A 123 -6.03 -3.91 0.16
N CYS A 124 -4.83 -3.58 -0.35
CA CYS A 124 -4.23 -4.24 -1.49
C CYS A 124 -4.03 -5.74 -1.18
N PRO A 125 -4.37 -6.66 -2.10
CA PRO A 125 -4.18 -8.08 -1.85
C PRO A 125 -2.68 -8.46 -1.73
N PRO A 126 -2.39 -9.68 -1.23
CA PRO A 126 -1.04 -10.19 -1.21
C PRO A 126 -0.37 -10.09 -2.57
N PRO A 127 0.94 -9.74 -2.64
CA PRO A 127 1.87 -9.66 -1.53
C PRO A 127 2.10 -8.26 -0.98
N SER A 128 1.46 -7.23 -1.57
CA SER A 128 1.66 -5.83 -1.18
C SER A 128 1.25 -5.53 0.27
N ASN A 129 0.42 -6.38 0.87
CA ASN A 129 0.06 -6.34 2.28
C ASN A 129 1.04 -7.03 3.24
N GLY A 130 2.23 -7.41 2.76
CA GLY A 130 3.23 -8.11 3.55
C GLY A 130 2.98 -9.61 3.72
N GLN A 131 1.92 -10.15 3.11
CA GLN A 131 1.61 -11.57 3.18
C GLN A 131 2.14 -12.33 1.97
N LEU A 132 2.63 -13.55 2.19
CA LEU A 132 3.08 -14.43 1.13
C LEU A 132 2.61 -15.86 1.36
N GLY A 133 1.45 -16.19 0.78
CA GLY A 133 0.76 -17.43 1.10
C GLY A 133 0.45 -17.51 2.60
N PRO A 134 0.90 -18.54 3.33
CA PRO A 134 0.66 -18.66 4.77
C PRO A 134 1.60 -17.80 5.62
N PHE A 135 2.65 -17.23 5.03
CA PHE A 135 3.67 -16.50 5.77
C PHE A 135 3.29 -15.02 5.88
N GLN A 136 3.29 -14.51 7.10
CA GLN A 136 3.13 -13.09 7.38
C GLN A 136 4.51 -12.43 7.53
N GLY A 137 4.69 -11.33 6.82
CA GLY A 137 5.92 -10.53 6.80
C GLY A 137 5.64 -9.06 7.04
N SER A 138 6.67 -8.26 6.75
CA SER A 138 6.55 -6.81 6.62
C SER A 138 6.65 -6.41 5.16
N ALA A 139 5.92 -5.36 4.79
CA ALA A 139 6.06 -4.66 3.52
C ALA A 139 6.61 -3.24 3.79
N GLU A 140 7.54 -2.81 2.96
CA GLU A 140 8.22 -1.53 3.06
C GLU A 140 8.28 -0.88 1.68
N GLN A 141 8.16 0.43 1.65
CA GLN A 141 8.43 1.24 0.48
C GLN A 141 9.68 2.07 0.73
N ASP A 142 10.64 2.00 -0.18
CA ASP A 142 11.89 2.78 -0.11
C ASP A 142 12.00 3.67 -1.34
N ILE A 143 11.91 4.98 -1.12
CA ILE A 143 12.05 6.00 -2.16
C ILE A 143 13.42 6.65 -1.95
N VAL A 144 14.36 6.38 -2.85
CA VAL A 144 15.76 6.78 -2.63
C VAL A 144 15.89 8.31 -2.56
N ALA A 145 16.69 8.81 -1.62
CA ALA A 145 16.87 10.24 -1.39
C ALA A 145 17.36 10.98 -2.65
N GLN A 146 18.27 10.36 -3.39
CA GLN A 146 18.86 10.88 -4.63
C GLN A 146 18.44 10.02 -5.81
N GLY A 147 18.08 10.67 -6.92
CA GLY A 147 17.58 9.98 -8.11
C GLY A 147 16.10 9.63 -8.05
N ASN A 148 15.71 8.69 -8.90
CA ASN A 148 14.34 8.27 -9.13
C ASN A 148 14.10 6.80 -8.77
N GLU A 149 15.00 6.19 -8.01
CA GLU A 149 14.88 4.79 -7.63
C GLU A 149 13.76 4.57 -6.61
N TYR A 150 13.02 3.49 -6.83
CA TYR A 150 11.88 3.07 -6.04
C TYR A 150 12.00 1.57 -5.74
N ASN A 151 11.78 1.17 -4.49
CA ASN A 151 11.74 -0.24 -4.12
C ASN A 151 10.52 -0.54 -3.26
N ASN A 152 9.78 -1.60 -3.60
CA ASN A 152 8.84 -2.22 -2.68
C ASN A 152 9.48 -3.51 -2.14
N ILE A 153 9.60 -3.62 -0.83
CA ILE A 153 10.38 -4.66 -0.16
C ILE A 153 9.45 -5.47 0.74
N LEU A 154 9.38 -6.77 0.47
CA LEU A 154 8.73 -7.76 1.32
C LEU A 154 9.80 -8.55 2.09
N ARG A 155 9.62 -8.70 3.40
CA ARG A 155 10.55 -9.44 4.28
C ARG A 155 9.81 -10.51 5.07
N LEU A 156 10.37 -11.72 5.12
CA LEU A 156 9.84 -12.84 5.92
C LEU A 156 10.92 -13.47 6.81
N PRO A 157 10.59 -13.73 8.10
CA PRO A 157 9.39 -13.27 8.81
C PRO A 157 9.45 -11.74 9.01
N SER A 158 8.39 -11.14 9.57
CA SER A 158 8.36 -9.71 9.93
C SER A 158 9.37 -9.33 11.02
N ASN A 159 10.01 -10.32 11.66
CA ASN A 159 10.70 -10.17 12.93
C ASN A 159 12.22 -10.08 12.68
N SER A 160 12.82 -8.97 13.11
CA SER A 160 14.26 -8.67 13.09
C SER A 160 14.92 -8.76 11.69
N ARG A 161 16.12 -8.20 11.51
CA ARG A 161 16.91 -8.42 10.28
C ARG A 161 17.61 -9.77 10.28
N ASP A 162 17.89 -10.30 11.46
CA ASP A 162 18.77 -11.44 11.65
C ASP A 162 18.05 -12.78 11.41
N ASP A 163 16.72 -12.79 11.49
CA ASP A 163 15.89 -13.98 11.25
C ASP A 163 15.25 -14.00 9.85
N GLN A 164 15.54 -13.00 9.00
CA GLN A 164 14.99 -12.89 7.65
C GLN A 164 15.53 -13.99 6.75
N TRP A 165 14.68 -14.96 6.45
CA TRP A 165 15.01 -16.04 5.53
C TRP A 165 14.59 -15.73 4.10
N LEU A 166 13.60 -14.85 3.86
CA LEU A 166 13.23 -14.39 2.51
C LEU A 166 13.17 -12.87 2.45
N THR A 167 13.71 -12.31 1.38
CA THR A 167 13.48 -10.93 0.97
C THR A 167 13.07 -10.91 -0.50
N VAL A 168 11.99 -10.21 -0.81
CA VAL A 168 11.56 -9.94 -2.18
C VAL A 168 11.62 -8.44 -2.41
N VAL A 169 12.34 -8.01 -3.44
CA VAL A 169 12.47 -6.59 -3.80
C VAL A 169 11.89 -6.39 -5.18
N LEU A 170 10.89 -5.52 -5.29
CA LEU A 170 10.37 -5.01 -6.54
C LEU A 170 11.04 -3.67 -6.83
N ASP A 171 12.03 -3.70 -7.71
CA ASP A 171 12.77 -2.54 -8.17
C ASP A 171 11.91 -1.77 -9.19
N GLY A 172 11.95 -0.46 -9.10
CA GLY A 172 11.28 0.45 -10.01
C GLY A 172 11.96 1.80 -10.09
N ILE A 173 11.42 2.61 -10.99
CA ILE A 173 11.71 4.04 -11.06
C ILE A 173 10.41 4.80 -10.85
N TRP A 174 10.49 5.94 -10.18
CA TRP A 174 9.36 6.82 -9.97
C TRP A 174 9.55 8.16 -10.69
N GLU A 175 8.45 8.77 -11.13
CA GLU A 175 8.45 10.11 -11.73
C GLU A 175 7.12 10.81 -11.46
N ASP A 176 7.09 12.14 -11.60
CA ASP A 176 5.85 12.92 -11.56
C ASP A 176 4.89 12.39 -12.64
N TRP A 177 3.64 12.13 -12.25
CA TRP A 177 2.64 11.66 -13.21
C TRP A 177 2.12 12.83 -14.07
N ASP A 178 1.91 12.58 -15.35
CA ASP A 178 1.45 13.60 -16.31
C ASP A 178 -0.08 13.69 -16.43
N GLY A 179 -0.81 12.93 -15.61
CA GLY A 179 -2.27 12.86 -15.64
C GLY A 179 -2.85 11.99 -16.76
N LYS A 180 -2.00 11.35 -17.59
CA LYS A 180 -2.48 10.42 -18.61
C LYS A 180 -2.73 9.05 -18.01
N GLU A 181 -3.94 8.56 -18.21
CA GLU A 181 -4.35 7.23 -17.79
C GLU A 181 -3.42 6.16 -18.37
N LEU A 182 -3.01 5.20 -17.53
CA LEU A 182 -2.19 4.07 -17.96
C LEU A 182 -3.07 3.00 -18.61
N SER A 183 -2.54 2.32 -19.63
CA SER A 183 -3.20 1.18 -20.24
C SER A 183 -3.32 0.02 -19.25
N ASP A 184 -4.50 -0.57 -19.16
CA ASP A 184 -4.79 -1.66 -18.21
C ASP A 184 -4.17 -3.03 -18.57
N GLY A 185 -3.45 -3.11 -19.69
CA GLY A 185 -2.82 -4.33 -20.18
C GLY A 185 -3.79 -5.35 -20.79
N ASP A 186 -5.11 -5.08 -20.72
CA ASP A 186 -6.11 -5.79 -21.53
C ASP A 186 -6.13 -5.11 -22.91
N ASP A 187 -5.46 -5.72 -23.90
CA ASP A 187 -5.51 -5.37 -25.33
C ASP A 187 -6.92 -5.53 -25.94
N SER A 188 -7.96 -5.66 -25.12
CA SER A 188 -9.34 -5.62 -25.60
C SER A 188 -9.67 -4.17 -25.98
N ASP A 189 -9.77 -3.98 -27.28
CA ASP A 189 -10.16 -2.84 -28.11
C ASP A 189 -11.49 -2.15 -27.68
N SER A 190 -11.69 -1.89 -26.39
CA SER A 190 -12.91 -1.27 -25.86
C SER A 190 -12.67 0.23 -25.67
N SER A 191 -12.91 0.94 -26.75
CA SER A 191 -12.98 2.40 -26.88
C SER A 191 -14.18 2.99 -26.12
N THR A 192 -14.38 2.64 -24.86
CA THR A 192 -15.35 3.31 -23.99
C THR A 192 -14.57 4.15 -23.00
N GLY A 193 -13.94 5.20 -23.53
CA GLY A 193 -13.21 6.19 -22.74
C GLY A 193 -14.17 6.85 -21.77
N GLY A 194 -14.17 6.38 -20.52
CA GLY A 194 -14.62 7.16 -19.40
C GLY A 194 -13.76 8.40 -19.39
N SER A 195 -14.31 9.50 -19.89
CA SER A 195 -13.63 10.78 -19.98
C SER A 195 -13.32 11.24 -18.55
N PHE A 196 -12.12 10.87 -18.08
CA PHE A 196 -11.47 11.65 -17.05
C PHE A 196 -11.39 13.06 -17.62
N SER A 197 -12.13 13.99 -17.02
CA SER A 197 -12.33 15.35 -17.51
C SER A 197 -11.01 15.85 -18.09
N THR A 198 -11.00 16.20 -19.39
CA THR A 198 -9.84 16.77 -20.07
C THR A 198 -9.15 17.73 -19.11
N PRO A 199 -7.89 17.46 -18.73
CA PRO A 199 -7.22 18.22 -17.69
C PRO A 199 -7.38 19.70 -17.98
N LEU A 200 -7.85 20.47 -17.00
CA LEU A 200 -7.75 21.92 -17.09
C LEU A 200 -6.28 22.22 -17.38
N GLU A 201 -6.03 22.91 -18.48
CA GLU A 201 -4.69 23.29 -18.90
C GLU A 201 -3.98 23.97 -17.73
N GLY A 202 -2.88 23.37 -17.23
CA GLY A 202 -2.14 23.86 -16.07
C GLY A 202 -2.28 23.08 -14.76
N THR A 203 -3.05 21.99 -14.69
CA THR A 203 -3.05 21.14 -13.49
C THR A 203 -1.70 20.43 -13.31
N ASP A 204 -1.04 20.69 -12.18
CA ASP A 204 0.19 20.01 -11.76
C ASP A 204 -0.12 18.67 -11.09
N TRP A 205 -0.30 17.63 -11.91
CA TRP A 205 -0.54 16.27 -11.42
C TRP A 205 0.61 15.75 -10.56
N GLY A 206 1.86 16.07 -10.91
CA GLY A 206 3.08 15.63 -10.23
C GLY A 206 3.13 15.98 -8.73
N ALA A 207 2.48 17.07 -8.33
CA ALA A 207 2.43 17.51 -6.93
C ALA A 207 1.87 16.44 -5.98
N LYS A 208 0.84 15.69 -6.43
CA LYS A 208 0.13 14.68 -5.61
C LYS A 208 0.18 13.28 -6.21
N TYR A 209 0.39 13.16 -7.51
CA TYR A 209 0.42 11.90 -8.24
C TYR A 209 1.81 11.61 -8.78
N TRP A 210 2.21 10.35 -8.68
CA TRP A 210 3.50 9.89 -9.17
C TRP A 210 3.33 8.52 -9.80
N LYS A 211 4.05 8.29 -10.90
CA LYS A 211 4.05 7.04 -11.63
C LYS A 211 5.24 6.21 -11.20
N VAL A 212 5.03 4.94 -10.93
CA VAL A 212 6.10 3.97 -10.72
C VAL A 212 6.13 3.01 -11.88
N THR A 213 7.27 2.93 -12.57
CA THR A 213 7.54 1.90 -13.57
C THR A 213 8.38 0.81 -12.93
N PHE A 214 7.85 -0.41 -12.92
CA PHE A 214 8.54 -1.56 -12.36
C PHE A 214 9.53 -2.14 -13.35
N LEU A 215 10.72 -2.45 -12.86
CA LEU A 215 11.83 -2.92 -13.67
C LEU A 215 12.11 -4.40 -13.42
N ARG A 216 12.21 -4.80 -12.16
CA ARG A 216 12.72 -6.12 -11.78
C ARG A 216 12.17 -6.59 -10.45
N LEU A 217 12.00 -7.90 -10.34
CA LEU A 217 11.67 -8.59 -9.10
C LEU A 217 12.84 -9.49 -8.68
N ASN A 218 13.42 -9.21 -7.52
CA ASN A 218 14.54 -9.94 -6.94
C ASN A 218 14.06 -10.78 -5.76
N PHE A 219 14.43 -12.06 -5.72
CA PHE A 219 14.18 -12.97 -4.61
C PHE A 219 15.49 -13.38 -3.97
N SER A 220 15.66 -13.09 -2.68
CA SER A 220 16.81 -13.50 -1.90
C SER A 220 16.38 -14.43 -0.77
N LEU A 221 17.13 -15.52 -0.59
CA LEU A 221 16.92 -16.48 0.50
C LEU A 221 18.17 -16.52 1.38
N PHE A 222 18.01 -16.27 2.68
CA PHE A 222 19.11 -16.13 3.64
C PHE A 222 20.22 -15.18 3.13
N GLY A 223 19.81 -14.04 2.55
CA GLY A 223 20.71 -13.04 1.96
C GLY A 223 21.33 -13.40 0.61
N ASN A 224 21.08 -14.59 0.07
CA ASN A 224 21.60 -15.01 -1.24
C ASN A 224 20.56 -14.77 -2.33
N LEU A 225 20.89 -14.00 -3.36
CA LEU A 225 20.03 -13.79 -4.53
C LEU A 225 19.80 -15.13 -5.25
N LEU A 226 18.55 -15.58 -5.27
CA LEU A 226 18.16 -16.84 -5.92
C LEU A 226 17.64 -16.62 -7.35
N LEU A 227 16.81 -15.59 -7.54
CA LEU A 227 16.13 -15.32 -8.80
C LEU A 227 15.98 -13.82 -8.98
N SER A 228 16.18 -13.37 -10.22
CA SER A 228 15.87 -12.02 -10.68
C SER A 228 15.02 -12.15 -11.94
N LYS A 229 13.90 -11.44 -11.99
CA LYS A 229 12.99 -11.42 -13.14
C LYS A 229 12.70 -10.00 -13.57
N ASP A 230 13.07 -9.66 -14.80
CA ASP A 230 12.71 -8.37 -15.40
C ASP A 230 11.23 -8.37 -15.82
N PHE A 231 10.58 -7.22 -15.64
CA PHE A 231 9.25 -6.94 -16.16
C PHE A 231 9.31 -6.54 -17.64
N PRO A 232 8.24 -6.81 -18.41
CA PRO A 232 8.05 -6.16 -19.70
C PRO A 232 8.10 -4.63 -19.56
N ALA A 233 8.50 -3.95 -20.64
CA ALA A 233 8.44 -2.50 -20.68
C ALA A 233 7.00 -2.00 -20.47
N GLY A 234 6.84 -0.88 -19.77
CA GLY A 234 5.54 -0.22 -19.58
C GLY A 234 4.70 -0.74 -18.41
N VAL A 235 5.17 -1.73 -17.65
CA VAL A 235 4.47 -2.16 -16.42
C VAL A 235 4.61 -1.05 -15.37
N ALA A 236 3.57 -0.24 -15.23
CA ALA A 236 3.55 0.90 -14.33
C ALA A 236 2.27 0.98 -13.50
N ARG A 237 2.32 1.74 -12.41
CA ARG A 237 1.19 2.06 -11.52
C ARG A 237 1.23 3.52 -11.15
N VAL A 238 0.08 4.09 -10.82
CA VAL A 238 -0.03 5.48 -10.35
C VAL A 238 -0.27 5.46 -8.84
N TRP A 239 0.39 6.36 -8.15
CA TRP A 239 0.29 6.52 -6.70
C TRP A 239 -0.11 7.95 -6.42
N ARG A 240 -1.09 8.14 -5.54
CA ARG A 240 -1.61 9.44 -5.12
C ARG A 240 -1.33 9.64 -3.63
N SER A 241 -0.41 10.54 -3.31
CA SER A 241 -0.12 10.90 -1.93
C SER A 241 -1.21 11.84 -1.41
N THR A 242 -2.00 11.36 -0.46
CA THR A 242 -3.19 12.08 0.05
C THR A 242 -2.92 12.74 1.39
N TYR A 243 -1.99 12.20 2.19
CA TYR A 243 -1.54 12.77 3.45
C TYR A 243 -0.04 12.52 3.64
N LEU A 244 0.68 13.52 4.17
CA LEU A 244 2.09 13.39 4.54
C LEU A 244 2.41 14.28 5.74
N ASP A 245 3.12 13.71 6.71
CA ASP A 245 3.86 14.43 7.73
C ASP A 245 5.23 13.76 7.97
N ASP A 246 5.91 14.11 9.07
CA ASP A 246 7.25 13.60 9.42
C ASP A 246 7.29 12.07 9.65
N ASP A 247 6.22 11.47 10.20
CA ASP A 247 6.20 10.05 10.60
C ASP A 247 5.17 9.21 9.84
N THR A 248 4.18 9.81 9.19
CA THR A 248 3.00 9.13 8.64
C THR A 248 2.72 9.59 7.20
N LYS A 249 2.40 8.62 6.34
CA LYS A 249 1.99 8.87 4.95
C LYS A 249 0.79 8.01 4.60
N ILE A 250 -0.18 8.60 3.91
CA ILE A 250 -1.29 7.88 3.28
C ILE A 250 -1.11 8.01 1.78
N VAL A 251 -1.11 6.87 1.09
CA VAL A 251 -1.06 6.83 -0.38
C VAL A 251 -2.16 5.93 -0.90
N ARG A 252 -2.80 6.36 -1.98
CA ARG A 252 -3.76 5.57 -2.74
C ARG A 252 -3.12 5.17 -4.06
N ALA A 253 -2.92 3.87 -4.27
CA ALA A 253 -2.25 3.35 -5.45
C ALA A 253 -3.26 2.69 -6.39
N SER A 254 -3.26 3.09 -7.65
CA SER A 254 -4.14 2.59 -8.71
C SER A 254 -3.37 1.98 -9.87
N ARG A 255 -4.07 1.16 -10.65
CA ARG A 255 -3.51 0.55 -11.86
C ARG A 255 -3.44 1.55 -13.00
N THR A 256 -4.54 2.28 -13.19
CA THR A 256 -4.75 3.21 -14.31
C THR A 256 -4.44 4.66 -13.96
N GLY A 257 -4.45 5.02 -12.68
CA GLY A 257 -4.57 6.41 -12.24
C GLY A 257 -6.02 6.84 -11.96
N ARG A 258 -7.00 5.97 -12.14
CA ARG A 258 -8.39 6.26 -11.77
C ARG A 258 -8.59 6.12 -10.24
N PRO A 259 -9.64 6.74 -9.68
CA PRO A 259 -9.97 6.58 -8.27
C PRO A 259 -10.66 5.26 -7.92
N ASP A 260 -11.33 4.61 -8.87
CA ASP A 260 -12.17 3.41 -8.63
C ASP A 260 -11.36 2.12 -8.53
N ASP A 261 -10.08 2.14 -8.92
CA ASP A 261 -9.12 1.04 -8.78
C ASP A 261 -8.01 1.35 -7.75
N GLU A 262 -8.21 2.35 -6.88
CA GLU A 262 -7.27 2.68 -5.81
C GLU A 262 -7.30 1.65 -4.67
N SER A 263 -6.12 1.26 -4.19
CA SER A 263 -5.90 0.62 -2.89
C SER A 263 -5.23 1.61 -1.95
N VAL A 264 -5.62 1.64 -0.69
CA VAL A 264 -5.04 2.52 0.33
C VAL A 264 -3.82 1.87 0.97
N PHE A 265 -2.81 2.68 1.28
CA PHE A 265 -1.62 2.32 2.03
C PHE A 265 -1.44 3.34 3.15
N TYR A 266 -1.62 2.89 4.39
CA TYR A 266 -1.26 3.64 5.59
C TYR A 266 0.14 3.20 6.03
N MET A 267 1.07 4.15 6.02
CA MET A 267 2.50 3.89 6.21
C MET A 267 3.10 4.81 7.26
N LYS A 268 4.11 4.30 7.98
CA LYS A 268 4.86 5.07 8.98
C LYS A 268 6.37 4.93 8.83
N ARG A 269 7.15 5.82 9.44
CA ARG A 269 8.63 5.68 9.52
C ARG A 269 9.03 4.60 10.49
N SER A 270 8.23 4.41 11.54
CA SER A 270 8.41 3.35 12.52
C SER A 270 7.90 2.00 12.00
N VAL A 271 8.59 0.93 12.42
CA VAL A 271 8.14 -0.45 12.17
C VAL A 271 6.86 -0.71 12.96
N ARG A 272 5.92 -1.42 12.34
CA ARG A 272 4.69 -1.84 13.02
C ARG A 272 5.03 -2.68 14.27
N PRO A 273 4.47 -2.36 15.45
CA PRO A 273 4.68 -3.16 16.64
C PRO A 273 4.20 -4.59 16.43
N ASN A 274 5.01 -5.57 16.84
CA ASN A 274 4.57 -6.95 16.93
C ASN A 274 3.56 -7.09 18.07
N LYS A 275 2.51 -7.88 17.88
CA LYS A 275 1.66 -8.30 18.99
C LYS A 275 2.45 -9.33 19.80
N ASN A 276 2.81 -8.98 21.03
CA ASN A 276 3.32 -9.95 22.02
C ASN A 276 2.26 -11.01 22.34
#